data_AF-A0A848T546-F1
#
_entry.id   AF-A0A848T546-F1
#
_cell.length_a   1.000
_cell.length_b   1.000
_cell.length_c   1.000
_cell.angle_alpha   90.00
_cell.angle_beta   90.00
_cell.angle_gamma   90.00
#
_symmetry.space_group_name_H-M   'P 1'
#
loop_
_entity.id
_entity.type
_entity.pdbx_description
1 polymer ?
#
loop_
_entity_poly.entity_id
_entity_poly.type
_entity_poly.pdbx_seq_one_letter_code
_entity_poly.pdbx_strand_id
1 'polypeptide(L)'
;MKFITVLLSVVFTFFWSGISAQTYSGYKVVDQATNMTISITVDPTADTVQIIMTGPDSVWYSFGFGGNTMSNLYSFIITGAGEITERKLGNHTAGVKLISFLKDSSYVSSGGMATAIVSRPVNGLNADYFDFPAAAVTFPIVWGVGVSSSLGYPHPNRGASTIKLTEDCIPTDSSFSAVSCDSYWSPGGKLLTSTGLYSDTLLNADGCDSILQIDLTILNSSLDTIQPVVCDSFISPAGNTWTISGLYMDTLVNHVGCDSIIVIDLHVNYSTSSSINEIACDEYVSPSGNHIWSQTGIYNDTTINSDGCDSIITVNLTINSSSSDTVSPQVCESYLSPGGNHIWTASGTYYDTLINSAGCDSFVTIMLTIDTADVSVGQINEVLTATSNLATFQWLDCDNAFTPIAGATSATFTATANGNYAVQVIQNTCTDTSSCYSVTTVGINTDWDPGVTLHPNPTQDNLFIDLQRSFKDVRVILMDVDGKVIDKTHAGTTDEVFMKMDVSSGVYIVKLITDQGSIMFRVVKQ
;
A
#
# COMPACT_ATOMS: atom_id res chain seq x y z
N MET A 1 -15.39 -12.46 -29.34
CA MET A 1 -14.40 -12.00 -30.34
C MET A 1 -15.08 -11.05 -31.31
N LYS A 2 -15.04 -9.74 -31.04
CA LYS A 2 -15.30 -8.73 -32.07
C LYS A 2 -13.96 -8.56 -32.80
N PHE A 3 -13.87 -9.01 -34.05
CA PHE A 3 -12.77 -8.63 -34.93
C PHE A 3 -12.98 -7.14 -35.25
N ILE A 4 -12.27 -6.25 -34.55
CA ILE A 4 -12.22 -4.84 -34.92
C ILE A 4 -11.04 -4.72 -35.87
N THR A 5 -11.36 -4.77 -37.15
CA THR A 5 -10.41 -4.63 -38.25
C THR A 5 -9.74 -3.26 -38.15
N VAL A 6 -8.46 -3.23 -37.73
CA VAL A 6 -7.63 -2.03 -37.83
C VAL A 6 -7.57 -1.60 -39.29
N LEU A 7 -7.79 -0.29 -39.48
CA LEU A 7 -7.97 0.40 -40.75
C LEU A 7 -6.92 -0.04 -41.79
N LEU A 8 -7.38 -0.78 -42.80
CA LEU A 8 -6.62 -1.15 -43.98
C LEU A 8 -6.19 0.13 -44.71
N SER A 9 -4.96 0.61 -44.49
CA SER A 9 -4.39 1.72 -45.25
C SER A 9 -3.82 1.18 -46.56
N VAL A 10 -4.69 0.94 -47.54
CA VAL A 10 -4.23 0.64 -48.91
C VAL A 10 -3.82 1.96 -49.55
N VAL A 11 -2.52 2.23 -49.59
CA VAL A 11 -1.99 3.36 -50.36
C VAL A 11 -1.84 2.89 -51.80
N PHE A 12 -2.86 3.14 -52.62
CA PHE A 12 -2.79 2.94 -54.06
C PHE A 12 -1.95 4.05 -54.68
N THR A 13 -0.66 3.79 -54.92
CA THR A 13 0.12 4.59 -55.87
C THR A 13 -0.17 4.08 -57.27
N PHE A 14 -1.21 4.63 -57.91
CA PHE A 14 -1.41 4.43 -59.35
C PHE A 14 -0.28 5.09 -60.12
N PHE A 15 0.74 4.33 -60.51
CA PHE A 15 1.56 4.70 -61.65
C PHE A 15 0.71 4.51 -62.89
N TRP A 16 -0.01 5.56 -63.29
CA TRP A 16 -0.69 5.59 -64.59
C TRP A 16 0.37 5.84 -65.67
N SER A 17 1.13 4.81 -66.02
CA SER A 17 2.02 4.86 -67.18
C SER A 17 1.24 4.50 -68.43
N GLY A 18 0.82 5.53 -69.15
CA GLY A 18 0.55 5.46 -70.59
C GLY A 18 -0.79 4.81 -70.98
N ILE A 19 -1.60 5.59 -71.69
CA ILE A 19 -2.66 5.07 -72.57
C ILE A 19 -1.98 4.10 -73.52
N SER A 20 -2.17 2.78 -73.36
CA SER A 20 -1.69 1.84 -74.36
C SER A 20 -2.56 2.00 -75.59
N ALA A 21 -1.92 2.28 -76.72
CA ALA A 21 -2.50 2.27 -78.06
C ALA A 21 -3.27 0.95 -78.30
N GLN A 22 -4.60 1.03 -78.49
CA GLN A 22 -5.42 -0.12 -78.80
C GLN A 22 -5.23 -0.50 -80.28
N THR A 23 -4.65 -1.67 -80.55
CA THR A 23 -4.51 -2.23 -81.89
C THR A 23 -5.64 -3.22 -82.19
N TYR A 24 -6.01 -3.32 -83.46
CA TYR A 24 -7.03 -4.26 -83.92
C TYR A 24 -6.46 -5.17 -85.00
N SER A 25 -6.54 -6.48 -84.78
CA SER A 25 -5.96 -7.47 -85.68
C SER A 25 -7.01 -8.44 -86.23
N GLY A 26 -6.82 -8.87 -87.48
CA GLY A 26 -7.67 -9.85 -88.14
C GLY A 26 -6.86 -10.74 -89.09
N TYR A 27 -7.28 -12.00 -89.21
CA TYR A 27 -6.68 -12.99 -90.10
C TYR A 27 -7.76 -13.82 -90.79
N LYS A 28 -7.56 -14.08 -92.07
CA LYS A 28 -8.47 -14.92 -92.85
C LYS A 28 -7.75 -15.72 -93.92
N VAL A 29 -8.02 -17.02 -93.97
CA VAL A 29 -7.78 -17.86 -95.16
C VAL A 29 -8.97 -17.68 -96.09
N VAL A 30 -8.75 -17.12 -97.28
CA VAL A 30 -9.82 -16.76 -98.23
C VAL A 30 -10.06 -17.82 -99.30
N ASP A 31 -9.03 -18.62 -99.62
CA ASP A 31 -9.11 -19.79 -100.48
C ASP A 31 -8.22 -20.90 -99.93
N GLN A 32 -8.81 -22.06 -99.65
CA GLN A 32 -8.06 -23.23 -99.18
C GLN A 32 -7.29 -23.92 -100.31
N ALA A 33 -7.75 -23.82 -101.56
CA ALA A 33 -7.13 -24.51 -102.69
C ALA A 33 -5.80 -23.87 -103.11
N THR A 34 -5.73 -22.54 -103.08
CA THR A 34 -4.51 -21.77 -103.38
C THR A 34 -3.79 -21.24 -102.13
N ASN A 35 -4.26 -21.63 -100.94
CA ASN A 35 -3.73 -21.20 -99.65
C ASN A 35 -3.62 -19.67 -99.52
N MET A 36 -4.57 -18.94 -100.11
CA MET A 36 -4.59 -17.49 -100.07
C MET A 36 -5.01 -17.00 -98.70
N THR A 37 -4.22 -16.09 -98.14
CA THR A 37 -4.46 -15.53 -96.81
C THR A 37 -4.32 -14.01 -96.82
N ILE A 38 -5.05 -13.39 -95.90
CA ILE A 38 -4.91 -11.99 -95.59
C ILE A 38 -4.85 -11.80 -94.07
N SER A 39 -3.89 -10.99 -93.63
CA SER A 39 -3.80 -10.49 -92.26
C SER A 39 -3.82 -8.97 -92.30
N ILE A 40 -4.57 -8.37 -91.39
CA ILE A 40 -4.70 -6.91 -91.26
C ILE A 40 -4.48 -6.56 -89.80
N THR A 41 -3.59 -5.60 -89.55
CA THR A 41 -3.37 -5.00 -88.24
C THR A 41 -3.57 -3.50 -88.37
N VAL A 42 -4.46 -2.94 -87.59
CA VAL A 42 -4.81 -1.51 -87.55
C VAL A 42 -4.29 -0.94 -86.24
N ASP A 43 -3.42 0.07 -86.33
CA ASP A 43 -3.01 0.92 -85.22
C ASP A 43 -3.53 2.35 -85.49
N PRO A 44 -4.68 2.73 -84.87
CA PRO A 44 -5.25 4.07 -85.02
C PRO A 44 -4.34 5.17 -84.49
N THR A 45 -3.56 4.86 -83.46
CA THR A 45 -2.66 5.79 -82.76
C THR A 45 -1.44 6.14 -83.60
N ALA A 46 -0.86 5.16 -84.28
CA ALA A 46 0.22 5.37 -85.24
C ALA A 46 -0.28 5.75 -86.65
N ASP A 47 -1.60 5.92 -86.83
CA ASP A 47 -2.27 6.09 -88.13
C ASP A 47 -1.69 5.14 -89.18
N THR A 48 -1.67 3.84 -88.88
CA THR A 48 -1.07 2.82 -89.74
C THR A 48 -1.91 1.56 -89.80
N VAL A 49 -2.13 1.06 -91.01
CA VAL A 49 -2.69 -0.26 -91.31
C VAL A 49 -1.60 -1.05 -91.99
N GLN A 50 -1.22 -2.18 -91.39
CA GLN A 50 -0.38 -3.18 -92.04
C GLN A 50 -1.26 -4.27 -92.62
N ILE A 51 -1.04 -4.61 -93.89
CA ILE A 51 -1.80 -5.63 -94.61
C ILE A 51 -0.80 -6.61 -95.21
N ILE A 52 -0.95 -7.88 -94.86
CA ILE A 52 -0.14 -8.98 -95.36
C ILE A 52 -1.04 -9.85 -96.24
N MET A 53 -0.76 -9.90 -97.54
CA MET A 53 -1.55 -10.60 -98.55
C MET A 53 -0.70 -11.70 -99.19
N THR A 54 -1.10 -12.94 -99.01
CA THR A 54 -0.38 -14.11 -99.54
C THR A 54 -1.22 -14.84 -100.58
N GLY A 55 -0.62 -15.20 -101.71
CA GLY A 55 -1.24 -15.95 -102.79
C GLY A 55 -0.21 -16.64 -103.69
N PRO A 56 -0.61 -17.29 -104.79
CA PRO A 56 0.33 -17.97 -105.70
C PRO A 56 1.31 -16.99 -106.35
N ASP A 57 2.58 -17.37 -106.51
CA ASP A 57 3.60 -16.51 -107.14
C ASP A 57 3.62 -16.57 -108.68
N SER A 58 3.07 -17.63 -109.26
CA SER A 58 3.04 -17.87 -110.71
C SER A 58 1.97 -17.07 -111.47
N VAL A 59 0.99 -16.50 -110.76
CA VAL A 59 -0.14 -15.76 -111.32
C VAL A 59 -0.43 -14.50 -110.51
N TRP A 60 -1.14 -13.54 -111.09
CA TRP A 60 -1.60 -12.39 -110.32
C TRP A 60 -2.71 -12.79 -109.34
N TYR A 61 -2.75 -12.14 -108.18
CA TYR A 61 -3.82 -12.27 -107.20
C TYR A 61 -4.23 -10.90 -106.65
N SER A 62 -5.40 -10.82 -106.05
CA SER A 62 -5.99 -9.55 -105.62
C SER A 62 -6.87 -9.69 -104.39
N PHE A 63 -6.96 -8.59 -103.66
CA PHE A 63 -7.88 -8.40 -102.54
C PHE A 63 -8.58 -7.06 -102.68
N GLY A 64 -9.91 -7.06 -102.70
CA GLY A 64 -10.76 -5.88 -102.66
C GLY A 64 -11.46 -5.74 -101.31
N PHE A 65 -11.66 -4.52 -100.86
CA PHE A 65 -12.15 -4.20 -99.52
C PHE A 65 -13.47 -3.42 -99.60
N GLY A 66 -14.38 -3.68 -98.65
CA GLY A 66 -15.58 -2.87 -98.46
C GLY A 66 -16.80 -3.29 -99.27
N GLY A 67 -16.77 -4.44 -99.95
CA GLY A 67 -17.97 -5.00 -100.57
C GLY A 67 -17.88 -6.48 -100.89
N ASN A 68 -19.00 -7.03 -101.37
CA ASN A 68 -19.18 -8.46 -101.64
C ASN A 68 -19.08 -8.82 -103.14
N THR A 69 -18.93 -7.82 -104.01
CA THR A 69 -18.86 -8.00 -105.46
C THR A 69 -17.75 -7.12 -106.05
N MET A 70 -17.24 -7.48 -107.23
CA MET A 70 -16.20 -6.74 -107.94
C MET A 70 -16.76 -5.46 -108.59
N SER A 71 -17.36 -4.56 -107.81
CA SER A 71 -18.02 -3.35 -108.30
C SER A 71 -17.67 -2.16 -107.40
N ASN A 72 -16.95 -1.17 -107.94
CA ASN A 72 -16.61 0.09 -107.27
C ASN A 72 -15.81 -0.07 -105.96
N LEU A 73 -15.03 -1.15 -105.83
CA LEU A 73 -14.22 -1.42 -104.65
C LEU A 73 -12.79 -0.94 -104.79
N TYR A 74 -12.22 -0.51 -103.68
CA TYR A 74 -10.79 -0.33 -103.54
C TYR A 74 -10.12 -1.70 -103.43
N SER A 75 -9.04 -1.93 -104.18
CA SER A 75 -8.33 -3.21 -104.19
C SER A 75 -6.83 -3.06 -104.32
N PHE A 76 -6.12 -4.07 -103.82
CA PHE A 76 -4.75 -4.36 -104.18
C PHE A 76 -4.72 -5.44 -105.26
N ILE A 77 -3.88 -5.22 -106.27
CA ILE A 77 -3.52 -6.23 -107.26
C ILE A 77 -2.02 -6.47 -107.18
N ILE A 78 -1.65 -7.73 -107.00
CA ILE A 78 -0.28 -8.20 -106.92
C ILE A 78 -0.02 -9.06 -108.16
N THR A 79 0.93 -8.66 -108.99
CA THR A 79 1.33 -9.42 -110.18
C THR A 79 2.40 -10.46 -109.82
N GLY A 80 2.54 -11.52 -110.62
CA GLY A 80 3.60 -12.51 -110.44
C GLY A 80 5.02 -11.93 -110.64
N ALA A 81 5.13 -10.75 -111.24
CA ALA A 81 6.39 -9.99 -111.35
C ALA A 81 6.71 -9.16 -110.08
N GLY A 82 5.84 -9.19 -109.07
CA GLY A 82 6.01 -8.46 -107.81
C GLY A 82 5.51 -7.01 -107.81
N GLU A 83 4.84 -6.55 -108.88
CA GLU A 83 4.20 -5.23 -108.88
C GLU A 83 2.94 -5.27 -107.99
N ILE A 84 2.91 -4.40 -106.98
CA ILE A 84 1.75 -4.15 -106.11
C ILE A 84 1.09 -2.85 -106.56
N THR A 85 -0.20 -2.89 -106.88
CA THR A 85 -0.95 -1.70 -107.32
C THR A 85 -2.26 -1.52 -106.55
N GLU A 86 -2.51 -0.28 -106.13
CA GLU A 86 -3.81 0.16 -105.61
C GLU A 86 -4.72 0.52 -106.80
N ARG A 87 -5.97 0.05 -106.75
CA ARG A 87 -6.94 0.29 -107.83
C ARG A 87 -8.34 0.54 -107.28
N LYS A 88 -9.10 1.35 -108.01
CA LYS A 88 -10.55 1.44 -107.89
C LYS A 88 -11.16 0.58 -108.98
N LEU A 89 -11.69 -0.59 -108.61
CA LEU A 89 -12.35 -1.50 -109.53
C LEU A 89 -13.62 -0.87 -110.10
N GLY A 90 -13.87 -1.05 -111.39
CA GLY A 90 -15.14 -0.66 -112.01
C GLY A 90 -16.20 -1.75 -111.79
N ASN A 91 -17.35 -1.63 -112.45
CA ASN A 91 -18.38 -2.68 -112.39
C ASN A 91 -17.96 -3.91 -113.21
N HIS A 92 -17.43 -4.94 -112.54
CA HIS A 92 -16.83 -6.13 -113.16
C HIS A 92 -15.69 -5.84 -114.16
N THR A 93 -14.98 -4.72 -113.97
CA THR A 93 -13.81 -4.35 -114.78
C THR A 93 -12.60 -4.05 -113.90
N ALA A 94 -11.40 -4.16 -114.47
CA ALA A 94 -10.13 -3.87 -113.78
C ALA A 94 -10.03 -2.42 -113.27
N GLY A 95 -10.95 -1.53 -113.68
CA GLY A 95 -11.06 -0.16 -113.19
C GLY A 95 -9.80 0.66 -113.45
N VAL A 96 -9.54 1.64 -112.59
CA VAL A 96 -8.43 2.60 -112.74
C VAL A 96 -7.34 2.36 -111.68
N LYS A 97 -6.07 2.56 -112.08
CA LYS A 97 -4.92 2.55 -111.16
C LYS A 97 -4.98 3.84 -110.34
N LEU A 98 -4.85 3.72 -109.02
CA LEU A 98 -4.85 4.84 -108.10
C LEU A 98 -3.43 5.37 -107.86
N ILE A 99 -3.34 6.58 -107.32
CA ILE A 99 -2.08 7.16 -106.82
C ILE A 99 -1.76 6.43 -105.50
N SER A 100 -0.56 5.89 -105.36
CA SER A 100 -0.28 5.07 -104.18
C SER A 100 -0.08 5.91 -102.91
N PHE A 101 -0.68 5.46 -101.80
CA PHE A 101 -0.49 6.03 -100.46
C PHE A 101 0.21 5.06 -99.50
N LEU A 102 0.88 4.03 -100.04
CA LEU A 102 1.65 3.08 -99.23
C LEU A 102 2.86 3.79 -98.60
N LYS A 103 2.99 3.69 -97.28
CA LYS A 103 4.19 4.14 -96.53
C LYS A 103 5.33 3.16 -96.79
N ASP A 104 5.05 1.86 -96.70
CA ASP A 104 5.96 0.78 -97.04
C ASP A 104 5.27 -0.25 -97.94
N SER A 105 6.04 -0.86 -98.83
CA SER A 105 5.60 -2.03 -99.58
C SER A 105 6.76 -2.98 -99.82
N SER A 106 6.51 -4.27 -99.71
CA SER A 106 7.48 -5.31 -100.03
C SER A 106 6.79 -6.53 -100.63
N TYR A 107 7.55 -7.26 -101.45
CA TYR A 107 7.10 -8.47 -102.11
C TYR A 107 8.17 -9.55 -101.93
N VAL A 108 7.76 -10.72 -101.44
CA VAL A 108 8.63 -11.88 -101.26
C VAL A 108 7.96 -13.09 -101.90
N SER A 109 8.65 -13.76 -102.81
CA SER A 109 8.21 -15.04 -103.40
C SER A 109 9.11 -16.17 -102.91
N SER A 110 8.49 -17.21 -102.36
CA SER A 110 9.16 -18.40 -101.83
C SER A 110 8.21 -19.59 -101.83
N GLY A 111 8.68 -20.75 -102.29
CA GLY A 111 7.94 -22.01 -102.19
C GLY A 111 6.64 -22.07 -103.00
N GLY A 112 6.53 -21.35 -104.12
CA GLY A 112 5.31 -21.31 -104.95
C GLY A 112 4.25 -20.31 -104.48
N MET A 113 4.56 -19.53 -103.43
CA MET A 113 3.70 -18.49 -102.87
C MET A 113 4.42 -17.14 -102.88
N ALA A 114 3.64 -16.10 -103.07
CA ALA A 114 4.03 -14.71 -103.00
C ALA A 114 3.31 -14.04 -101.83
N THR A 115 4.06 -13.30 -101.01
CA THR A 115 3.56 -12.49 -99.91
C THR A 115 3.88 -11.03 -100.18
N ALA A 116 2.83 -10.22 -100.26
CA ALA A 116 2.90 -8.77 -100.32
C ALA A 116 2.61 -8.20 -98.94
N ILE A 117 3.51 -7.38 -98.42
CA ILE A 117 3.32 -6.65 -97.15
C ILE A 117 3.26 -5.18 -97.50
N VAL A 118 2.18 -4.52 -97.12
CA VAL A 118 1.97 -3.09 -97.35
C VAL A 118 1.58 -2.39 -96.06
N SER A 119 1.99 -1.13 -95.90
CA SER A 119 1.56 -0.26 -94.82
C SER A 119 0.96 1.04 -95.39
N ARG A 120 -0.12 1.56 -94.80
CA ARG A 120 -0.76 2.81 -95.23
C ARG A 120 -1.50 3.52 -94.09
N PRO A 121 -1.87 4.81 -94.22
CA PRO A 121 -2.77 5.48 -93.28
C PRO A 121 -4.12 4.76 -93.11
N VAL A 122 -4.72 4.88 -91.92
CA VAL A 122 -5.97 4.21 -91.55
C VAL A 122 -7.14 4.74 -92.35
N ASN A 123 -7.33 6.06 -92.33
CA ASN A 123 -8.45 6.77 -92.96
C ASN A 123 -7.99 8.10 -93.58
N GLY A 124 -8.93 8.87 -94.12
CA GLY A 124 -8.67 10.28 -94.49
C GLY A 124 -8.00 10.46 -95.86
N LEU A 125 -8.03 9.40 -96.68
CA LEU A 125 -7.76 9.51 -98.11
C LEU A 125 -9.00 10.11 -98.82
N ASN A 126 -9.19 9.83 -100.11
CA ASN A 126 -10.39 10.24 -100.84
C ASN A 126 -11.37 9.06 -101.02
N ALA A 127 -12.55 9.33 -101.59
CA ALA A 127 -13.64 8.35 -101.74
C ALA A 127 -13.32 7.12 -102.61
N ASP A 128 -12.18 7.11 -103.31
CA ASP A 128 -11.75 5.94 -104.10
C ASP A 128 -11.02 4.89 -103.26
N TYR A 129 -10.54 5.22 -102.06
CA TYR A 129 -9.83 4.31 -101.17
C TYR A 129 -10.77 3.73 -100.10
N PHE A 130 -10.41 2.57 -99.58
CA PHE A 130 -11.06 2.01 -98.41
C PHE A 130 -10.47 2.62 -97.14
N ASP A 131 -11.35 3.09 -96.26
CA ASP A 131 -11.05 3.55 -94.91
C ASP A 131 -11.14 2.34 -93.97
N PHE A 132 -10.02 1.98 -93.33
CA PHE A 132 -9.97 0.80 -92.47
C PHE A 132 -10.56 1.13 -91.09
N PRO A 133 -11.47 0.29 -90.57
CA PRO A 133 -12.08 0.57 -89.28
C PRO A 133 -11.06 0.59 -88.13
N ALA A 134 -11.04 1.69 -87.38
CA ALA A 134 -10.31 1.82 -86.13
C ALA A 134 -11.11 1.23 -84.94
N ALA A 135 -11.72 0.07 -85.13
CA ALA A 135 -12.59 -0.59 -84.16
C ALA A 135 -12.71 -2.09 -84.45
N ALA A 136 -13.10 -2.88 -83.43
CA ALA A 136 -13.48 -4.27 -83.61
C ALA A 136 -14.75 -4.38 -84.46
N VAL A 137 -14.60 -4.83 -85.70
CA VAL A 137 -15.71 -4.93 -86.66
C VAL A 137 -15.43 -6.04 -87.68
N THR A 138 -16.50 -6.55 -88.28
CA THR A 138 -16.41 -7.44 -89.43
C THR A 138 -16.78 -6.67 -90.69
N PHE A 139 -15.92 -6.71 -91.71
CA PHE A 139 -16.19 -6.07 -92.99
C PHE A 139 -15.92 -7.01 -94.18
N PRO A 140 -16.62 -6.80 -95.31
CA PRO A 140 -16.52 -7.69 -96.46
C PRO A 140 -15.26 -7.44 -97.28
N ILE A 141 -14.73 -8.52 -97.83
CA ILE A 141 -13.62 -8.53 -98.77
C ILE A 141 -13.97 -9.39 -99.98
N VAL A 142 -13.42 -9.07 -101.13
CA VAL A 142 -13.41 -9.92 -102.32
C VAL A 142 -11.99 -10.31 -102.66
N TRP A 143 -11.81 -11.45 -103.29
CA TRP A 143 -10.51 -11.92 -103.72
C TRP A 143 -10.60 -12.57 -105.09
N GLY A 144 -9.50 -12.61 -105.82
CA GLY A 144 -9.44 -13.21 -107.14
C GLY A 144 -8.02 -13.54 -107.56
N VAL A 145 -7.90 -14.61 -108.35
CA VAL A 145 -6.64 -15.16 -108.87
C VAL A 145 -6.74 -15.31 -110.38
N GLY A 146 -5.74 -14.75 -111.06
CA GLY A 146 -5.58 -14.86 -112.50
C GLY A 146 -5.09 -16.21 -112.99
N VAL A 147 -4.98 -16.33 -114.31
CA VAL A 147 -4.32 -17.48 -114.98
C VAL A 147 -2.94 -17.14 -115.55
N SER A 148 -2.47 -15.90 -115.39
CA SER A 148 -1.17 -15.44 -115.88
C SER A 148 -0.51 -14.53 -114.85
N SER A 149 0.80 -14.27 -114.99
CA SER A 149 1.56 -13.41 -114.08
C SER A 149 1.16 -11.93 -114.16
N SER A 150 0.52 -11.49 -115.25
CA SER A 150 0.09 -10.11 -115.48
C SER A 150 -1.43 -9.97 -115.38
N LEU A 151 -1.92 -8.82 -114.91
CA LEU A 151 -3.35 -8.55 -114.78
C LEU A 151 -4.09 -8.75 -116.12
N GLY A 152 -5.13 -9.58 -116.13
CA GLY A 152 -5.89 -9.91 -117.32
C GLY A 152 -7.04 -10.88 -117.08
N TYR A 153 -7.86 -11.09 -118.10
CA TYR A 153 -8.96 -12.06 -118.11
C TYR A 153 -8.53 -13.35 -118.85
N PRO A 154 -8.95 -14.56 -118.43
CA PRO A 154 -9.89 -14.88 -117.34
C PRO A 154 -9.25 -15.02 -115.94
N HIS A 155 -10.07 -14.89 -114.89
CA HIS A 155 -9.72 -15.19 -113.49
C HIS A 155 -10.78 -16.12 -112.87
N PRO A 156 -10.71 -17.44 -113.16
CA PRO A 156 -11.76 -18.37 -112.79
C PRO A 156 -11.87 -18.58 -111.28
N ASN A 157 -10.77 -18.48 -110.54
CA ASN A 157 -10.74 -18.63 -109.09
C ASN A 157 -10.93 -17.28 -108.41
N ARG A 158 -12.07 -17.08 -107.76
CA ARG A 158 -12.49 -15.81 -107.14
C ARG A 158 -13.57 -16.07 -106.10
N GLY A 159 -13.71 -15.17 -105.14
CA GLY A 159 -14.75 -15.28 -104.12
C GLY A 159 -14.96 -14.00 -103.33
N ALA A 160 -15.96 -14.04 -102.45
CA ALA A 160 -16.20 -13.04 -101.42
C ALA A 160 -16.04 -13.70 -100.05
N SER A 161 -15.54 -12.94 -99.08
CA SER A 161 -15.38 -13.37 -97.71
C SER A 161 -15.57 -12.18 -96.77
N THR A 162 -15.38 -12.41 -95.48
CA THR A 162 -15.32 -11.35 -94.48
C THR A 162 -14.05 -11.50 -93.66
N ILE A 163 -13.52 -10.38 -93.19
CA ILE A 163 -12.48 -10.34 -92.17
C ILE A 163 -13.06 -9.69 -90.92
N LYS A 164 -12.81 -10.31 -89.77
CA LYS A 164 -13.17 -9.79 -88.45
C LYS A 164 -11.91 -9.23 -87.80
N LEU A 165 -11.92 -7.94 -87.49
CA LEU A 165 -10.95 -7.32 -86.60
C LEU A 165 -11.42 -7.52 -85.15
N THR A 166 -10.51 -7.95 -84.29
CA THR A 166 -10.72 -8.02 -82.84
C THR A 166 -9.73 -7.11 -82.14
N GLU A 167 -10.11 -6.59 -80.99
CA GLU A 167 -9.21 -5.80 -80.15
C GLU A 167 -8.09 -6.70 -79.64
N ASP A 168 -6.86 -6.23 -79.75
CA ASP A 168 -5.72 -6.92 -79.15
C ASP A 168 -5.73 -6.63 -77.65
N CYS A 169 -5.66 -7.71 -76.87
CA CYS A 169 -5.67 -7.68 -75.41
C CYS A 169 -4.29 -7.27 -74.89
N ILE A 170 -4.21 -6.17 -74.14
CA ILE A 170 -2.95 -5.64 -73.58
C ILE A 170 -2.93 -5.89 -72.07
N PRO A 171 -2.02 -6.75 -71.57
CA PRO A 171 -1.86 -6.96 -70.13
C PRO A 171 -1.33 -5.67 -69.47
N THR A 172 -1.84 -5.35 -68.28
CA THR A 172 -1.36 -4.21 -67.50
C THR A 172 -0.56 -4.66 -66.28
N ASP A 173 0.45 -3.87 -65.92
CA ASP A 173 1.22 -4.05 -64.69
C ASP A 173 0.82 -2.96 -63.68
N SER A 174 0.57 -3.35 -62.43
CA SER A 174 0.26 -2.40 -61.35
C SER A 174 0.92 -2.82 -60.04
N SER A 175 1.13 -1.89 -59.12
CA SER A 175 1.71 -2.19 -57.80
C SER A 175 1.12 -1.35 -56.67
N PHE A 176 1.10 -1.90 -55.46
CA PHE A 176 0.72 -1.19 -54.24
C PHE A 176 1.37 -1.79 -52.98
N SER A 177 1.35 -1.03 -51.88
CA SER A 177 1.80 -1.50 -50.57
C SER A 177 0.61 -1.81 -49.65
N ALA A 178 0.69 -2.91 -48.90
CA ALA A 178 -0.30 -3.32 -47.91
C ALA A 178 0.35 -3.61 -46.56
N VAL A 179 -0.34 -3.24 -45.47
CA VAL A 179 0.05 -3.61 -44.10
C VAL A 179 -1.12 -4.36 -43.46
N SER A 180 -0.84 -5.51 -42.84
CA SER A 180 -1.88 -6.31 -42.17
C SER A 180 -1.34 -7.05 -40.95
N CYS A 181 -2.24 -7.45 -40.06
CA CYS A 181 -1.90 -8.23 -38.86
C CYS A 181 -2.08 -9.72 -39.14
N ASP A 182 -1.06 -10.51 -38.85
CA ASP A 182 -0.94 -11.98 -38.96
C ASP A 182 -1.11 -12.56 -40.38
N SER A 183 -2.04 -12.04 -41.18
CA SER A 183 -2.30 -12.53 -42.53
C SER A 183 -2.99 -11.50 -43.42
N TYR A 184 -2.83 -11.66 -44.73
CA TYR A 184 -3.46 -10.84 -45.76
C TYR A 184 -3.99 -11.73 -46.89
N TRP A 185 -5.23 -11.49 -47.32
CA TRP A 185 -5.78 -12.13 -48.52
C TRP A 185 -5.47 -11.26 -49.74
N SER A 186 -4.71 -11.81 -50.69
CA SER A 186 -4.50 -11.15 -51.98
C SER A 186 -5.81 -11.03 -52.75
N PRO A 187 -5.96 -10.06 -53.67
CA PRO A 187 -7.18 -9.90 -54.46
C PRO A 187 -7.54 -11.14 -55.30
N GLY A 188 -6.54 -11.95 -55.69
CA GLY A 188 -6.72 -13.24 -56.36
C GLY A 188 -7.07 -14.40 -55.40
N GLY A 189 -7.25 -14.12 -54.12
CA GLY A 189 -7.71 -15.09 -53.12
C GLY A 189 -6.61 -15.98 -52.54
N LYS A 190 -5.34 -15.56 -52.56
CA LYS A 190 -4.24 -16.27 -51.88
C LYS A 190 -4.01 -15.71 -50.48
N LEU A 191 -3.95 -16.57 -49.47
CA LEU A 191 -3.59 -16.19 -48.10
C LEU A 191 -2.07 -16.04 -47.97
N LEU A 192 -1.62 -14.88 -47.49
CA LEU A 192 -0.22 -14.52 -47.28
C LEU A 192 0.02 -14.25 -45.79
N THR A 193 1.04 -14.85 -45.19
CA THR A 193 1.30 -14.78 -43.73
C THR A 193 2.70 -14.25 -43.39
N SER A 194 3.47 -13.80 -44.37
CA SER A 194 4.82 -13.28 -44.18
C SER A 194 5.00 -11.98 -44.97
N THR A 195 5.84 -11.08 -44.45
CA THR A 195 6.28 -9.87 -45.17
C THR A 195 7.05 -10.26 -46.44
N GLY A 196 6.80 -9.55 -47.53
CA GLY A 196 7.52 -9.75 -48.79
C GLY A 196 6.84 -9.13 -50.00
N LEU A 197 7.51 -9.27 -51.15
CA LEU A 197 6.99 -8.90 -52.45
C LEU A 197 6.25 -10.09 -53.07
N TYR A 198 5.00 -9.90 -53.44
CA TYR A 198 4.15 -10.91 -54.06
C TYR A 198 3.65 -10.45 -55.43
N SER A 199 3.40 -11.40 -56.32
CA SER A 199 2.73 -11.16 -57.60
C SER A 199 1.40 -11.92 -57.62
N ASP A 200 0.34 -11.24 -58.02
CA ASP A 200 -0.98 -11.80 -58.25
C ASP A 200 -1.39 -11.60 -59.71
N THR A 201 -2.10 -12.55 -60.30
CA THR A 201 -2.57 -12.47 -61.69
C THR A 201 -4.08 -12.27 -61.67
N LEU A 202 -4.53 -11.12 -62.16
CA LEU A 202 -5.94 -10.73 -62.18
C LEU A 202 -6.36 -10.39 -63.59
N LEU A 203 -7.63 -10.64 -63.91
CA LEU A 203 -8.20 -10.16 -65.15
C LEU A 203 -8.38 -8.64 -65.07
N ASN A 204 -7.88 -7.91 -66.07
CA ASN A 204 -8.23 -6.50 -66.22
C ASN A 204 -9.69 -6.35 -66.73
N ALA A 205 -10.15 -5.10 -66.87
CA ALA A 205 -11.51 -4.80 -67.32
C ALA A 205 -11.86 -5.41 -68.70
N ASP A 206 -10.84 -5.63 -69.53
CA ASP A 206 -10.95 -6.21 -70.88
C ASP A 206 -10.79 -7.74 -70.89
N GLY A 207 -10.64 -8.36 -69.71
CA GLY A 207 -10.54 -9.82 -69.56
C GLY A 207 -9.16 -10.41 -69.84
N CYS A 208 -8.10 -9.60 -69.79
CA CYS A 208 -6.72 -10.01 -69.97
C CYS A 208 -6.05 -10.34 -68.65
N ASP A 209 -5.24 -11.41 -68.61
CA ASP A 209 -4.37 -11.70 -67.46
C ASP A 209 -3.35 -10.56 -67.28
N SER A 210 -3.43 -9.87 -66.15
CA SER A 210 -2.61 -8.71 -65.78
C SER A 210 -1.91 -8.99 -64.46
N ILE A 211 -0.72 -8.41 -64.25
CA ILE A 211 0.12 -8.69 -63.07
C ILE A 211 -0.01 -7.54 -62.06
N LEU A 212 -0.36 -7.90 -60.82
CA LEU A 212 -0.41 -7.01 -59.66
C LEU A 212 0.74 -7.35 -58.72
N GLN A 213 1.68 -6.42 -58.52
CA GLN A 213 2.71 -6.55 -57.50
C GLN A 213 2.23 -5.97 -56.15
N ILE A 214 2.47 -6.71 -55.08
CA ILE A 214 2.05 -6.36 -53.71
C ILE A 214 3.30 -6.31 -52.84
N ASP A 215 3.62 -5.14 -52.31
CA ASP A 215 4.60 -4.99 -51.24
C ASP A 215 3.90 -5.11 -49.88
N LEU A 216 3.95 -6.32 -49.30
CA LEU A 216 3.19 -6.66 -48.11
C LEU A 216 4.08 -6.64 -46.87
N THR A 217 3.66 -5.87 -45.86
CA THR A 217 4.21 -5.93 -44.50
C THR A 217 3.21 -6.64 -43.57
N ILE A 218 3.61 -7.78 -43.01
CA ILE A 218 2.87 -8.49 -41.97
C ILE A 218 3.44 -8.12 -40.60
N LEU A 219 2.55 -7.64 -39.73
CA LEU A 219 2.81 -7.37 -38.32
C LEU A 219 2.21 -8.52 -37.50
N ASN A 220 2.88 -8.96 -36.44
CA ASN A 220 2.42 -10.11 -35.65
C ASN A 220 1.67 -9.65 -34.40
N SER A 221 0.53 -10.30 -34.12
CA SER A 221 -0.08 -10.27 -32.79
C SER A 221 0.83 -10.96 -31.77
N SER A 222 0.68 -10.61 -30.50
CA SER A 222 1.42 -11.21 -29.40
C SER A 222 0.48 -11.88 -28.39
N LEU A 223 1.02 -12.86 -27.67
CA LEU A 223 0.36 -13.50 -26.53
C LEU A 223 1.20 -13.27 -25.28
N ASP A 224 0.59 -12.76 -24.22
CA ASP A 224 1.24 -12.58 -22.91
C ASP A 224 0.42 -13.23 -21.80
N THR A 225 1.03 -13.52 -20.66
CA THR A 225 0.36 -14.12 -19.49
C THR A 225 0.79 -13.45 -18.19
N ILE A 226 -0.20 -13.00 -17.41
CA ILE A 226 0.01 -12.43 -16.07
C ILE A 226 -0.75 -13.22 -15.00
N GLN A 227 -0.22 -13.24 -13.79
CA GLN A 227 -0.81 -13.96 -12.65
C GLN A 227 -1.03 -13.01 -11.44
N PRO A 228 -1.97 -12.06 -11.53
CA PRO A 228 -2.22 -11.12 -10.45
C PRO A 228 -2.89 -11.80 -9.25
N VAL A 229 -2.42 -11.46 -8.05
CA VAL A 229 -3.09 -11.76 -6.77
C VAL A 229 -3.58 -10.44 -6.18
N VAL A 230 -4.89 -10.30 -5.98
CA VAL A 230 -5.51 -9.05 -5.53
C VAL A 230 -6.60 -9.28 -4.48
N CYS A 231 -7.02 -8.20 -3.83
CA CYS A 231 -8.14 -8.19 -2.91
C CYS A 231 -9.41 -7.69 -3.60
N ASP A 232 -10.52 -8.41 -3.40
CA ASP A 232 -11.91 -8.15 -3.83
C ASP A 232 -12.16 -8.07 -5.34
N SER A 233 -11.35 -7.32 -6.09
CA SER A 233 -11.54 -7.14 -7.53
C SER A 233 -10.26 -6.80 -8.27
N PHE A 234 -10.21 -7.20 -9.54
CA PHE A 234 -9.21 -6.83 -10.51
C PHE A 234 -9.85 -6.05 -11.66
N ILE A 235 -9.22 -4.95 -12.07
CA ILE A 235 -9.62 -4.21 -13.28
C ILE A 235 -8.61 -4.58 -14.39
N SER A 236 -9.11 -5.19 -15.45
CA SER A 236 -8.31 -5.58 -16.60
C SER A 236 -7.81 -4.36 -17.38
N PRO A 237 -6.74 -4.48 -18.18
CA PRO A 237 -6.24 -3.37 -18.99
C PRO A 237 -7.26 -2.80 -19.99
N ALA A 238 -8.24 -3.59 -20.46
CA ALA A 238 -9.36 -3.08 -21.25
C ALA A 238 -10.54 -2.55 -20.41
N GLY A 239 -10.42 -2.52 -19.09
CA GLY A 239 -11.39 -1.92 -18.17
C GLY A 239 -12.47 -2.86 -17.65
N ASN A 240 -12.37 -4.19 -17.85
CA ASN A 240 -13.33 -5.14 -17.28
C ASN A 240 -13.04 -5.37 -15.79
N THR A 241 -14.07 -5.44 -14.95
CA THR A 241 -13.91 -5.74 -13.52
C THR A 241 -14.25 -7.20 -13.23
N TRP A 242 -13.32 -7.93 -12.62
CA TRP A 242 -13.49 -9.32 -12.21
C TRP A 242 -13.32 -9.45 -10.70
N THR A 243 -14.23 -10.18 -10.06
CA THR A 243 -14.29 -10.36 -8.60
C THR A 243 -14.12 -11.82 -8.17
N ILE A 244 -13.85 -12.71 -9.14
CA ILE A 244 -13.75 -14.16 -8.93
C ILE A 244 -12.43 -14.62 -9.54
N SER A 245 -11.72 -15.50 -8.84
CA SER A 245 -10.52 -16.16 -9.36
C SER A 245 -10.83 -16.98 -10.61
N GLY A 246 -9.93 -16.95 -11.60
CA GLY A 246 -10.11 -17.70 -12.83
C GLY A 246 -9.19 -17.24 -13.96
N LEU A 247 -9.31 -17.94 -15.08
CA LEU A 247 -8.57 -17.63 -16.30
C LEU A 247 -9.40 -16.72 -17.20
N TYR A 248 -8.92 -15.51 -17.41
CA TYR A 248 -9.57 -14.51 -18.26
C TYR A 248 -8.70 -14.18 -19.48
N MET A 249 -9.33 -13.68 -20.52
CA MET A 249 -8.68 -13.26 -21.75
C MET A 249 -9.07 -11.81 -22.03
N ASP A 250 -8.08 -10.97 -22.29
CA ASP A 250 -8.29 -9.60 -22.72
C ASP A 250 -7.58 -9.34 -24.06
N THR A 251 -8.13 -8.41 -24.84
CA THR A 251 -7.59 -8.05 -26.16
C THR A 251 -7.10 -6.61 -26.15
N LEU A 252 -5.81 -6.43 -26.41
CA LEU A 252 -5.14 -5.13 -26.38
C LEU A 252 -4.34 -4.93 -27.66
N VAL A 253 -4.27 -3.70 -28.14
CA VAL A 253 -3.40 -3.35 -29.26
C VAL A 253 -1.95 -3.34 -28.76
N ASN A 254 -1.07 -4.13 -29.38
CA ASN A 254 0.34 -4.14 -29.02
C ASN A 254 1.07 -2.90 -29.56
N HIS A 255 2.36 -2.75 -29.21
CA HIS A 255 3.18 -1.62 -29.65
C HIS A 255 3.34 -1.50 -31.17
N VAL A 256 3.03 -2.57 -31.92
CA VAL A 256 3.10 -2.64 -33.38
C VAL A 256 1.75 -2.30 -34.03
N GLY A 257 0.69 -2.14 -33.25
CA GLY A 257 -0.64 -1.77 -33.74
C GLY A 257 -1.57 -2.96 -34.04
N CYS A 258 -1.19 -4.19 -33.68
CA CYS A 258 -2.03 -5.38 -33.86
C CYS A 258 -2.77 -5.78 -32.58
N ASP A 259 -4.02 -6.20 -32.75
CA ASP A 259 -4.80 -6.83 -31.69
C ASP A 259 -4.07 -8.06 -31.17
N SER A 260 -3.73 -8.03 -29.89
CA SER A 260 -2.97 -9.03 -29.18
C SER A 260 -3.77 -9.53 -27.99
N ILE A 261 -3.41 -10.70 -27.49
CA ILE A 261 -4.14 -11.38 -26.43
C ILE A 261 -3.30 -11.39 -25.17
N ILE A 262 -3.89 -11.03 -24.04
CA ILE A 262 -3.31 -11.26 -22.72
C ILE A 262 -4.18 -12.26 -21.96
N VAL A 263 -3.53 -13.31 -21.48
CA VAL A 263 -4.11 -14.33 -20.60
C VAL A 263 -3.89 -13.87 -19.16
N ILE A 264 -4.95 -13.87 -18.36
CA ILE A 264 -4.90 -13.38 -16.98
C ILE A 264 -5.36 -14.50 -16.08
N ASP A 265 -4.43 -15.13 -15.38
CA ASP A 265 -4.67 -16.15 -14.37
C ASP A 265 -4.85 -15.46 -13.01
N LEU A 266 -6.07 -15.02 -12.74
CA LEU A 266 -6.43 -14.16 -11.62
C LEU A 266 -6.68 -14.98 -10.35
N HIS A 267 -6.02 -14.60 -9.26
CA HIS A 267 -6.36 -15.04 -7.91
C HIS A 267 -6.92 -13.88 -7.08
N VAL A 268 -8.17 -13.99 -6.63
CA VAL A 268 -8.85 -13.00 -5.79
C VAL A 268 -8.97 -13.53 -4.37
N ASN A 269 -8.34 -12.81 -3.43
CA ASN A 269 -8.60 -12.93 -1.99
C ASN A 269 -9.71 -11.96 -1.60
N TYR A 270 -10.40 -12.23 -0.49
CA TYR A 270 -11.58 -11.44 -0.09
C TYR A 270 -11.33 -10.70 1.20
N SER A 271 -11.71 -9.42 1.23
CA SER A 271 -11.87 -8.69 2.47
C SER A 271 -12.97 -9.36 3.32
N THR A 272 -12.80 -9.26 4.63
CA THR A 272 -13.75 -9.80 5.61
C THR A 272 -14.25 -8.69 6.52
N SER A 273 -15.39 -8.94 7.16
CA SER A 273 -15.88 -8.08 8.23
C SER A 273 -16.18 -8.88 9.48
N SER A 274 -15.93 -8.27 10.64
CA SER A 274 -16.20 -8.87 11.95
C SER A 274 -16.62 -7.79 12.95
N SER A 275 -17.16 -8.21 14.09
CA SER A 275 -17.49 -7.29 15.18
C SER A 275 -17.07 -7.82 16.53
N ILE A 276 -16.63 -6.90 17.39
CA ILE A 276 -16.24 -7.17 18.78
C ILE A 276 -16.95 -6.20 19.71
N ASN A 277 -17.16 -6.61 20.96
CA ASN A 277 -17.70 -5.76 22.01
C ASN A 277 -16.63 -5.60 23.08
N GLU A 278 -16.24 -4.36 23.35
CA GLU A 278 -15.11 -4.04 24.23
C GLU A 278 -15.54 -3.06 25.30
N ILE A 279 -15.00 -3.23 26.51
CA ILE A 279 -15.18 -2.32 27.64
C ILE A 279 -13.80 -1.90 28.10
N ALA A 280 -13.55 -0.60 28.13
CA ALA A 280 -12.27 -0.04 28.55
C ALA A 280 -12.46 1.19 29.44
N CYS A 281 -11.40 1.57 30.14
CA CYS A 281 -11.37 2.72 31.03
C CYS A 281 -10.64 3.88 30.38
N ASP A 282 -11.30 5.03 30.31
CA ASP A 282 -10.85 6.31 29.74
C ASP A 282 -10.53 6.30 28.24
N GLU A 283 -9.76 5.32 27.77
CA GLU A 283 -9.36 5.15 26.38
C GLU A 283 -9.21 3.68 25.96
N TYR A 284 -9.39 3.43 24.67
CA TYR A 284 -9.17 2.14 24.03
C TYR A 284 -8.33 2.33 22.77
N VAL A 285 -7.26 1.55 22.65
CA VAL A 285 -6.43 1.49 21.44
C VAL A 285 -7.07 0.52 20.46
N SER A 286 -7.29 0.97 19.23
CA SER A 286 -7.99 0.18 18.21
C SER A 286 -7.20 -1.10 17.84
N PRO A 287 -7.86 -2.15 17.31
CA PRO A 287 -7.19 -3.40 16.94
C PRO A 287 -6.01 -3.26 15.97
N SER A 288 -6.02 -2.26 15.09
CA SER A 288 -4.91 -1.94 14.19
C SER A 288 -3.77 -1.17 14.88
N GLY A 289 -4.01 -0.61 16.07
CA GLY A 289 -3.09 0.28 16.78
C GLY A 289 -3.06 1.71 16.26
N ASN A 290 -3.84 2.05 15.22
CA ASN A 290 -3.77 3.35 14.55
C ASN A 290 -4.69 4.42 15.15
N HIS A 291 -5.64 4.04 16.01
CA HIS A 291 -6.58 4.96 16.63
C HIS A 291 -6.65 4.76 18.14
N ILE A 292 -6.95 5.84 18.86
CA ILE A 292 -7.27 5.83 20.29
C ILE A 292 -8.67 6.44 20.43
N TRP A 293 -9.59 5.70 21.02
CA TRP A 293 -10.97 6.12 21.23
C TRP A 293 -11.26 6.31 22.71
N SER A 294 -11.75 7.50 23.08
CA SER A 294 -12.02 7.89 24.46
C SER A 294 -13.51 8.10 24.76
N GLN A 295 -14.39 7.67 23.86
CA GLN A 295 -15.84 7.82 23.99
C GLN A 295 -16.54 6.51 23.62
N THR A 296 -17.66 6.24 24.28
CA THR A 296 -18.55 5.12 23.94
C THR A 296 -19.14 5.33 22.56
N GLY A 297 -19.10 4.29 21.73
CA GLY A 297 -19.57 4.38 20.36
C GLY A 297 -19.34 3.10 19.56
N ILE A 298 -19.76 3.16 18.30
CA ILE A 298 -19.48 2.11 17.31
C ILE A 298 -18.43 2.66 16.35
N TYR A 299 -17.27 2.02 16.31
CA TYR A 299 -16.15 2.43 15.48
C TYR A 299 -15.82 1.34 14.46
N ASN A 300 -15.34 1.75 13.28
CA ASN A 300 -14.76 0.82 12.32
C ASN A 300 -13.26 1.04 12.30
N ASP A 301 -12.52 -0.06 12.33
CA ASP A 301 -11.07 -0.08 12.16
C ASP A 301 -10.72 -1.04 11.01
N THR A 302 -9.59 -0.77 10.37
CA THR A 302 -9.13 -1.57 9.22
C THR A 302 -7.91 -2.37 9.63
N THR A 303 -8.01 -3.70 9.49
CA THR A 303 -6.96 -4.65 9.83
C THR A 303 -6.72 -5.62 8.68
N ILE A 304 -5.50 -6.12 8.54
CA ILE A 304 -5.18 -7.11 7.52
C ILE A 304 -5.66 -8.49 7.99
N ASN A 305 -6.41 -9.21 7.16
CA ASN A 305 -6.85 -10.57 7.47
C ASN A 305 -5.78 -11.63 7.14
N SER A 306 -6.10 -12.90 7.36
CA SER A 306 -5.18 -14.03 7.08
C SER A 306 -4.78 -14.14 5.61
N ASP A 307 -5.61 -13.64 4.71
CA ASP A 307 -5.42 -13.68 3.26
C ASP A 307 -4.67 -12.44 2.74
N GLY A 308 -4.22 -11.56 3.64
CA GLY A 308 -3.46 -10.35 3.32
C GLY A 308 -4.30 -9.18 2.82
N CYS A 309 -5.64 -9.26 2.94
CA CYS A 309 -6.54 -8.20 2.51
C CYS A 309 -6.95 -7.29 3.66
N ASP A 310 -7.14 -6.01 3.33
CA ASP A 310 -7.71 -5.03 4.25
C ASP A 310 -9.16 -5.41 4.57
N SER A 311 -9.41 -5.68 5.84
CA SER A 311 -10.69 -6.11 6.40
C SER A 311 -11.20 -5.07 7.39
N ILE A 312 -12.52 -5.06 7.62
CA ILE A 312 -13.17 -4.12 8.54
C ILE A 312 -13.52 -4.85 9.84
N ILE A 313 -13.08 -4.31 10.97
CA ILE A 313 -13.57 -4.71 12.29
C ILE A 313 -14.43 -3.60 12.88
N THR A 314 -15.68 -3.92 13.21
CA THR A 314 -16.60 -3.01 13.91
C THR A 314 -16.49 -3.24 15.41
N VAL A 315 -16.04 -2.23 16.13
CA VAL A 315 -15.87 -2.26 17.59
C VAL A 315 -17.05 -1.54 18.23
N ASN A 316 -17.88 -2.28 18.96
CA ASN A 316 -18.89 -1.72 19.85
C ASN A 316 -18.21 -1.43 21.20
N LEU A 317 -17.77 -0.19 21.39
CA LEU A 317 -16.95 0.21 22.51
C LEU A 317 -17.79 0.89 23.60
N THR A 318 -17.66 0.42 24.84
CA THR A 318 -18.11 1.13 26.04
C THR A 318 -16.90 1.68 26.80
N ILE A 319 -16.78 3.00 26.87
CA ILE A 319 -15.78 3.68 27.70
C ILE A 319 -16.41 4.04 29.05
N ASN A 320 -15.85 3.47 30.11
CA ASN A 320 -16.10 3.88 31.48
C ASN A 320 -15.05 4.93 31.89
N SER A 321 -15.43 5.88 32.74
CA SER A 321 -14.51 6.93 33.18
C SER A 321 -13.91 6.60 34.53
N SER A 322 -12.61 6.86 34.69
CA SER A 322 -12.02 7.02 36.01
C SER A 322 -12.63 8.23 36.72
N SER A 323 -12.57 8.21 38.04
CA SER A 323 -13.06 9.27 38.89
C SER A 323 -12.00 9.69 39.89
N SER A 324 -12.17 10.87 40.46
CA SER A 324 -11.33 11.34 41.55
C SER A 324 -12.17 11.80 42.73
N ASP A 325 -11.69 11.54 43.94
CA ASP A 325 -12.31 12.04 45.17
C ASP A 325 -11.26 12.59 46.14
N THR A 326 -11.69 13.41 47.10
CA THR A 326 -10.83 13.96 48.13
C THR A 326 -11.41 13.73 49.52
N VAL A 327 -10.63 13.07 50.39
CA VAL A 327 -10.99 12.82 51.79
C VAL A 327 -10.02 13.53 52.73
N SER A 328 -10.49 13.95 53.89
CA SER A 328 -9.70 14.66 54.91
C SER A 328 -9.81 14.00 56.29
N PRO A 329 -9.28 12.77 56.46
CA PRO A 329 -9.33 12.08 57.74
C PRO A 329 -8.43 12.76 58.78
N GLN A 330 -8.92 12.81 60.02
CA GLN A 330 -8.16 13.24 61.20
C GLN A 330 -8.12 12.09 62.20
N VAL A 331 -6.94 11.53 62.45
CA VAL A 331 -6.75 10.33 63.29
C VAL A 331 -5.49 10.44 64.14
N CYS A 332 -5.34 9.51 65.09
CA CYS A 332 -4.18 9.42 65.97
C CYS A 332 -3.21 8.35 65.48
N GLU A 333 -1.91 8.60 65.66
CA GLU A 333 -0.79 7.69 65.36
C GLU A 333 -0.61 7.34 63.88
N SER A 334 -1.58 6.66 63.27
CA SER A 334 -1.48 6.15 61.91
C SER A 334 -2.83 6.05 61.19
N TYR A 335 -2.78 6.11 59.87
CA TYR A 335 -3.93 5.92 58.98
C TYR A 335 -3.63 4.84 57.95
N LEU A 336 -4.48 3.81 57.88
CA LEU A 336 -4.47 2.82 56.81
C LEU A 336 -5.19 3.40 55.59
N SER A 337 -4.55 3.33 54.43
CA SER A 337 -5.11 3.85 53.19
C SER A 337 -6.43 3.14 52.84
N PRO A 338 -7.38 3.80 52.16
CA PRO A 338 -8.67 3.18 51.82
C PRO A 338 -8.55 1.87 51.03
N GLY A 339 -7.50 1.74 50.22
CA GLY A 339 -7.17 0.52 49.45
C GLY A 339 -6.45 -0.55 50.27
N GLY A 340 -6.07 -0.26 51.51
CA GLY A 340 -5.41 -1.19 52.43
C GLY A 340 -3.92 -1.43 52.16
N ASN A 341 -3.32 -0.66 51.23
CA ASN A 341 -1.96 -0.92 50.73
C ASN A 341 -0.87 -0.12 51.46
N HIS A 342 -1.24 0.97 52.16
CA HIS A 342 -0.29 1.86 52.82
C HIS A 342 -0.73 2.23 54.23
N ILE A 343 0.24 2.42 55.13
CA ILE A 343 0.03 2.97 56.46
C ILE A 343 0.85 4.26 56.57
N TRP A 344 0.20 5.38 56.85
CA TRP A 344 0.84 6.68 57.01
C TRP A 344 0.81 7.13 58.46
N THR A 345 1.96 7.56 58.99
CA THR A 345 2.14 7.97 60.39
C THR A 345 2.44 9.47 60.54
N ALA A 346 2.33 10.23 59.45
CA ALA A 346 2.60 11.66 59.43
C ALA A 346 1.55 12.40 58.60
N SER A 347 1.17 13.60 59.05
CA SER A 347 0.27 14.49 58.31
C SER A 347 0.85 14.85 56.94
N GLY A 348 -0.02 14.94 55.93
CA GLY A 348 0.39 15.23 54.56
C GLY A 348 -0.70 14.97 53.54
N THR A 349 -0.36 15.20 52.26
CA THR A 349 -1.22 14.83 51.13
C THR A 349 -0.72 13.53 50.54
N TYR A 350 -1.57 12.51 50.57
CA TYR A 350 -1.30 11.19 50.02
C TYR A 350 -2.29 10.83 48.94
N TYR A 351 -1.98 9.75 48.23
CA TYR A 351 -2.73 9.28 47.09
C TYR A 351 -2.94 7.79 47.18
N ASP A 352 -4.14 7.34 46.82
CA ASP A 352 -4.48 5.92 46.73
C ASP A 352 -5.31 5.66 45.47
N THR A 353 -5.20 4.45 44.92
CA THR A 353 -5.94 4.03 43.74
C THR A 353 -6.97 2.98 44.13
N LEU A 354 -8.23 3.21 43.77
CA LEU A 354 -9.36 2.33 44.08
C LEU A 354 -10.15 2.07 42.80
N ILE A 355 -10.68 0.86 42.67
CA ILE A 355 -11.62 0.55 41.58
C ILE A 355 -12.97 1.19 41.90
N ASN A 356 -13.49 2.01 40.99
CA ASN A 356 -14.82 2.61 41.13
C ASN A 356 -15.95 1.64 40.77
N SER A 357 -17.20 2.09 40.91
CA SER A 357 -18.38 1.28 40.58
C SER A 357 -18.48 0.91 39.09
N ALA A 358 -17.80 1.63 38.21
CA ALA A 358 -17.69 1.33 36.78
C ALA A 358 -16.53 0.37 36.45
N GLY A 359 -15.77 -0.10 37.46
CA GLY A 359 -14.67 -1.04 37.29
C GLY A 359 -13.35 -0.40 36.86
N CYS A 360 -13.24 0.93 36.86
CA CYS A 360 -12.03 1.65 36.49
C CYS A 360 -11.20 2.06 37.70
N ASP A 361 -9.88 2.05 37.53
CA ASP A 361 -8.95 2.60 38.52
C ASP A 361 -9.19 4.10 38.66
N SER A 362 -9.62 4.49 39.85
CA SER A 362 -9.90 5.86 40.26
C SER A 362 -8.89 6.31 41.30
N PHE A 363 -8.72 7.63 41.40
CA PHE A 363 -7.71 8.23 42.26
C PHE A 363 -8.34 8.96 43.45
N VAL A 364 -7.90 8.63 44.67
CA VAL A 364 -8.33 9.34 45.87
C VAL A 364 -7.18 10.18 46.39
N THR A 365 -7.43 11.46 46.63
CA THR A 365 -6.52 12.37 47.34
C THR A 365 -6.88 12.38 48.82
N ILE A 366 -5.89 12.10 49.67
CA ILE A 366 -6.06 12.04 51.12
C ILE A 366 -5.30 13.21 51.74
N MET A 367 -6.02 14.20 52.27
CA MET A 367 -5.46 15.27 53.08
C MET A 367 -5.46 14.82 54.55
N LEU A 368 -4.42 14.07 54.94
CA LEU A 368 -4.33 13.42 56.23
C LEU A 368 -3.79 14.37 57.31
N THR A 369 -4.51 14.45 58.43
CA THR A 369 -4.01 15.06 59.67
C THR A 369 -3.82 13.96 60.72
N ILE A 370 -2.56 13.69 61.07
CA ILE A 370 -2.19 12.87 62.22
C ILE A 370 -2.01 13.78 63.42
N ASP A 371 -2.88 13.61 64.40
CA ASP A 371 -2.79 14.28 65.69
C ASP A 371 -1.91 13.47 66.66
N THR A 372 -1.23 14.19 67.54
CA THR A 372 -0.43 13.61 68.63
C THR A 372 -0.78 14.32 69.93
N ALA A 373 -0.91 13.56 71.02
CA ALA A 373 -1.01 14.13 72.36
C ALA A 373 0.40 14.36 72.92
N ASP A 374 0.70 15.59 73.36
CA ASP A 374 1.95 15.86 74.07
C ASP A 374 1.83 15.35 75.52
N VAL A 375 2.51 14.27 75.84
CA VAL A 375 2.51 13.69 77.20
C VAL A 375 3.74 14.08 78.03
N SER A 376 4.49 15.10 77.61
CA SER A 376 5.67 15.52 78.37
C SER A 376 5.28 16.24 79.66
N VAL A 377 6.08 15.97 80.70
CA VAL A 377 5.86 16.48 82.05
C VAL A 377 7.15 17.15 82.54
N GLY A 378 7.04 18.39 82.99
CA GLY A 378 8.08 19.06 83.76
C GLY A 378 7.92 18.75 85.26
N GLN A 379 9.01 18.43 85.93
CA GLN A 379 9.03 18.16 87.37
C GLN A 379 9.94 19.15 88.10
N ILE A 380 9.42 19.75 89.18
CA ILE A 380 10.19 20.56 90.13
C ILE A 380 9.79 20.11 91.54
N ASN A 381 10.69 19.40 92.23
CA ASN A 381 10.42 18.78 93.54
C ASN A 381 9.15 17.92 93.51
N GLU A 382 8.15 18.24 94.35
CA GLU A 382 6.85 17.57 94.43
C GLU A 382 5.82 18.02 93.37
N VAL A 383 6.13 19.01 92.52
CA VAL A 383 5.18 19.53 91.52
C VAL A 383 5.48 18.97 90.14
N LEU A 384 4.51 18.26 89.57
CA LEU A 384 4.49 17.76 88.21
C LEU A 384 3.58 18.65 87.35
N THR A 385 4.05 19.03 86.16
CA THR A 385 3.32 19.92 85.25
C THR A 385 3.31 19.31 83.84
N ALA A 386 2.12 18.96 83.34
CA ALA A 386 1.95 18.59 81.94
C ALA A 386 2.17 19.82 81.05
N THR A 387 2.97 19.68 80.00
CA THR A 387 3.35 20.79 79.11
C THR A 387 2.39 21.00 77.95
N SER A 388 1.49 20.05 77.70
CA SER A 388 0.55 20.12 76.58
C SER A 388 -0.38 21.33 76.71
N ASN A 389 -0.72 21.93 75.58
CA ASN A 389 -1.63 23.07 75.50
C ASN A 389 -2.99 22.61 74.97
N LEU A 390 -4.08 23.21 75.49
CA LEU A 390 -5.46 22.93 75.04
C LEU A 390 -5.88 21.45 75.14
N ALA A 391 -5.37 20.72 76.13
CA ALA A 391 -5.73 19.33 76.40
C ALA A 391 -6.54 19.19 77.71
N THR A 392 -7.15 18.03 77.91
CA THR A 392 -7.70 17.63 79.21
C THR A 392 -6.78 16.62 79.88
N PHE A 393 -6.69 16.68 81.21
CA PHE A 393 -5.72 15.93 82.00
C PHE A 393 -6.40 15.04 83.03
N GLN A 394 -5.78 13.91 83.33
CA GLN A 394 -6.08 13.10 84.49
C GLN A 394 -4.77 12.51 85.04
N TRP A 395 -4.38 12.90 86.25
CA TRP A 395 -3.22 12.32 86.91
C TRP A 395 -3.53 10.92 87.44
N LEU A 396 -2.56 10.03 87.32
CA LEU A 396 -2.65 8.61 87.61
C LEU A 396 -1.57 8.23 88.62
N ASP A 397 -1.92 7.32 89.54
CA ASP A 397 -0.98 6.69 90.46
C ASP A 397 -0.40 5.43 89.81
N CYS A 398 0.88 5.48 89.44
CA CYS A 398 1.57 4.36 88.80
C CYS A 398 1.80 3.19 89.75
N ASP A 399 2.00 3.46 91.05
CA ASP A 399 2.24 2.43 92.05
C ASP A 399 0.97 1.62 92.36
N ASN A 400 -0.20 2.18 92.03
CA ASN A 400 -1.49 1.54 92.11
C ASN A 400 -2.11 1.28 90.72
N ALA A 401 -1.34 0.71 89.80
CA ALA A 401 -1.81 0.26 88.48
C ALA A 401 -2.51 1.36 87.64
N PHE A 402 -1.95 2.57 87.64
CA PHE A 402 -2.47 3.73 86.91
C PHE A 402 -3.89 4.15 87.32
N THR A 403 -4.29 3.92 88.58
CA THR A 403 -5.61 4.37 89.04
C THR A 403 -5.72 5.90 88.99
N PRO A 404 -6.84 6.47 88.47
CA PRO A 404 -7.06 7.91 88.45
C PRO A 404 -7.07 8.54 89.85
N ILE A 405 -6.28 9.58 90.04
CA ILE A 405 -6.26 10.37 91.27
C ILE A 405 -7.44 11.33 91.24
N ALA A 406 -8.37 11.16 92.19
CA ALA A 406 -9.62 11.92 92.22
C ALA A 406 -9.38 13.43 92.28
N GLY A 407 -9.99 14.17 91.34
CA GLY A 407 -9.90 15.64 91.27
C GLY A 407 -8.61 16.20 90.67
N ALA A 408 -7.62 15.35 90.37
CA ALA A 408 -6.36 15.77 89.76
C ALA A 408 -6.50 15.87 88.22
N THR A 409 -7.24 16.88 87.76
CA THR A 409 -7.51 17.14 86.33
C THR A 409 -6.89 18.44 85.81
N SER A 410 -6.12 19.12 86.66
CA SER A 410 -5.38 20.33 86.28
C SER A 410 -4.08 19.96 85.55
N ALA A 411 -3.57 20.90 84.73
CA ALA A 411 -2.26 20.74 84.08
C ALA A 411 -1.10 20.56 85.07
N THR A 412 -1.27 21.02 86.31
CA THR A 412 -0.31 20.83 87.41
C THR A 412 -0.88 19.88 88.47
N PHE A 413 0.00 19.07 89.04
CA PHE A 413 -0.27 18.18 90.17
C PHE A 413 0.85 18.29 91.20
N THR A 414 0.47 18.46 92.46
CA THR A 414 1.42 18.46 93.59
C THR A 414 1.25 17.16 94.36
N ALA A 415 2.29 16.34 94.38
CA ALA A 415 2.26 15.06 95.09
C ALA A 415 2.22 15.28 96.61
N THR A 416 1.32 14.58 97.29
CA THR A 416 1.15 14.63 98.75
C THR A 416 1.84 13.48 99.47
N ALA A 417 2.43 12.55 98.72
CA ALA A 417 3.22 11.43 99.21
C ALA A 417 4.37 11.14 98.24
N ASN A 418 5.38 10.42 98.72
CA ASN A 418 6.38 9.84 97.83
C ASN A 418 5.73 8.71 97.02
N GLY A 419 5.98 8.67 95.72
CA GLY A 419 5.37 7.71 94.80
C GLY A 419 5.66 8.02 93.33
N ASN A 420 5.13 7.20 92.43
CA ASN A 420 5.26 7.33 90.98
C ASN A 420 3.95 7.81 90.36
N TYR A 421 4.00 8.86 89.55
CA TYR A 421 2.81 9.49 88.98
C TYR A 421 2.93 9.67 87.47
N ALA A 422 1.83 9.50 86.74
CA ALA A 422 1.74 9.76 85.30
C ALA A 422 0.54 10.66 85.00
N VAL A 423 0.51 11.30 83.83
CA VAL A 423 -0.65 12.06 83.36
C VAL A 423 -1.20 11.42 82.09
N GLN A 424 -2.50 11.15 82.08
CA GLN A 424 -3.25 10.89 80.86
C GLN A 424 -3.65 12.24 80.26
N VAL A 425 -3.28 12.44 79.00
CA VAL A 425 -3.55 13.66 78.23
C VAL A 425 -4.51 13.29 77.11
N ILE A 426 -5.62 14.03 77.02
CA ILE A 426 -6.56 13.95 75.90
C ILE A 426 -6.47 15.26 75.13
N GLN A 427 -5.89 15.21 73.93
CA GLN A 427 -5.70 16.35 73.05
C GLN A 427 -6.36 16.04 71.70
N ASN A 428 -7.31 16.90 71.29
CA ASN A 428 -8.23 16.62 70.18
C ASN A 428 -8.96 15.28 70.37
N THR A 429 -8.74 14.31 69.48
CA THR A 429 -9.30 12.95 69.53
C THR A 429 -8.32 11.93 70.11
N CYS A 430 -7.08 12.34 70.46
CA CYS A 430 -6.01 11.45 70.89
C CYS A 430 -5.89 11.42 72.40
N THR A 431 -5.83 10.21 72.95
CA THR A 431 -5.58 9.94 74.36
C THR A 431 -4.25 9.20 74.47
N ASP A 432 -3.31 9.76 75.22
CA ASP A 432 -2.04 9.12 75.50
C ASP A 432 -1.67 9.33 76.99
N THR A 433 -0.76 8.51 77.51
CA THR A 433 -0.35 8.54 78.92
C THR A 433 1.16 8.68 79.03
N SER A 434 1.61 9.64 79.85
CA SER A 434 3.04 9.86 80.08
C SER A 434 3.72 8.64 80.72
N SER A 435 5.05 8.60 80.65
CA SER A 435 5.83 7.77 81.56
C SER A 435 5.56 8.15 83.02
N CYS A 436 5.92 7.26 83.95
CA CYS A 436 5.83 7.54 85.38
C CYS A 436 7.00 8.41 85.85
N TYR A 437 6.70 9.41 86.68
CA TYR A 437 7.66 10.32 87.29
C TYR A 437 7.69 10.09 88.80
N SER A 438 8.88 9.86 89.36
CA SER A 438 9.06 9.58 90.79
C SER A 438 9.17 10.87 91.59
N VAL A 439 8.36 11.00 92.64
CA VAL A 439 8.49 12.06 93.66
C VAL A 439 9.01 11.43 94.95
N THR A 440 10.14 11.92 95.46
CA THR A 440 10.80 11.39 96.67
C THR A 440 11.02 12.45 97.77
N THR A 441 10.65 13.71 97.50
CA THR A 441 10.96 14.87 98.35
C THR A 441 9.90 15.18 99.42
N VAL A 442 8.83 14.39 99.52
CA VAL A 442 7.70 14.66 100.42
C VAL A 442 7.86 13.97 101.79
N GLY A 443 8.69 12.91 101.87
CA GLY A 443 9.00 12.19 103.12
C GLY A 443 10.37 12.54 103.72
N ILE A 444 10.47 12.61 105.06
CA ILE A 444 11.75 12.68 105.80
C ILE A 444 12.24 11.23 105.99
N ASN A 445 13.32 10.85 105.32
CA ASN A 445 13.95 9.53 105.51
C ASN A 445 15.13 9.63 106.50
N THR A 446 15.20 8.70 107.46
CA THR A 446 16.33 8.51 108.39
C THR A 446 17.18 7.33 107.91
N ASP A 447 18.24 7.61 107.15
CA ASP A 447 18.88 6.63 106.25
C ASP A 447 19.98 5.71 106.85
N TRP A 448 20.20 5.65 108.17
CA TRP A 448 21.17 4.69 108.71
C TRP A 448 20.90 4.27 110.16
N ASP A 449 20.27 3.10 110.36
CA ASP A 449 20.18 2.41 111.64
C ASP A 449 20.49 0.91 111.48
N PRO A 450 21.74 0.46 111.70
CA PRO A 450 22.10 -0.95 111.62
C PRO A 450 21.76 -1.76 112.89
N GLY A 451 20.87 -1.27 113.77
CA GLY A 451 20.50 -1.91 115.03
C GLY A 451 21.37 -1.50 116.21
N VAL A 452 21.91 -0.27 116.18
CA VAL A 452 22.79 0.24 117.24
C VAL A 452 21.99 0.50 118.51
N THR A 453 22.49 0.02 119.65
CA THR A 453 21.83 0.24 120.95
C THR A 453 22.75 0.91 121.95
N LEU A 454 22.16 1.69 122.87
CA LEU A 454 22.88 2.40 123.92
C LEU A 454 22.37 1.95 125.28
N HIS A 455 23.27 1.48 126.13
CA HIS A 455 22.92 1.04 127.47
C HIS A 455 24.04 1.29 128.51
N PRO A 456 23.68 1.50 129.79
CA PRO A 456 22.35 1.84 130.26
C PRO A 456 21.96 3.27 129.83
N ASN A 457 20.69 3.50 129.52
CA ASN A 457 20.11 4.83 129.30
C ASN A 457 18.76 4.90 130.03
N PRO A 458 18.64 5.56 131.20
CA PRO A 458 19.59 6.51 131.78
C PRO A 458 20.92 5.91 132.28
N THR A 459 22.01 6.68 132.20
CA THR A 459 23.37 6.28 132.62
C THR A 459 23.80 7.02 133.90
N GLN A 460 24.49 6.33 134.82
CA GLN A 460 25.05 6.92 136.04
C GLN A 460 26.49 7.41 135.91
N ASP A 461 27.33 6.79 135.08
CA ASP A 461 28.74 7.19 134.90
C ASP A 461 29.33 6.63 133.61
N ASN A 462 28.80 5.51 133.12
CA ASN A 462 29.33 4.81 131.95
C ASN A 462 28.21 4.55 130.93
N LEU A 463 28.51 4.77 129.65
CA LEU A 463 27.61 4.51 128.53
C LEU A 463 28.30 3.56 127.55
N PHE A 464 27.63 2.47 127.23
CA PHE A 464 28.06 1.51 126.21
C PHE A 464 27.21 1.72 124.95
N ILE A 465 27.89 1.75 123.80
CA ILE A 465 27.28 1.86 122.49
C ILE A 465 27.63 0.57 121.75
N ASP A 466 26.64 -0.32 121.61
CA ASP A 466 26.79 -1.60 120.92
C ASP A 466 26.37 -1.44 119.46
N LEU A 467 27.31 -1.66 118.55
CA LEU A 467 27.12 -1.51 117.10
C LEU A 467 26.63 -2.80 116.43
N GLN A 468 26.48 -3.91 117.17
CA GLN A 468 26.12 -5.27 116.74
C GLN A 468 27.12 -5.93 115.77
N ARG A 469 28.00 -5.16 115.13
CA ARG A 469 29.05 -5.59 114.21
C ARG A 469 30.13 -4.53 114.11
N SER A 470 31.32 -4.90 113.65
CA SER A 470 32.44 -3.96 113.54
C SER A 470 32.27 -2.98 112.38
N PHE A 471 32.50 -1.69 112.65
CA PHE A 471 32.55 -0.62 111.67
C PHE A 471 33.94 0.02 111.62
N LYS A 472 34.29 0.73 110.53
CA LYS A 472 35.56 1.45 110.40
C LYS A 472 35.36 2.93 110.71
N ASP A 473 36.44 3.59 111.16
CA ASP A 473 36.46 5.02 111.49
C ASP A 473 35.32 5.46 112.43
N VAL A 474 35.07 4.66 113.47
CA VAL A 474 34.02 4.93 114.45
C VAL A 474 34.37 6.16 115.26
N ARG A 475 33.52 7.17 115.17
CA ARG A 475 33.62 8.45 115.89
C ARG A 475 32.33 8.72 116.64
N VAL A 476 32.46 9.03 117.92
CA VAL A 476 31.34 9.36 118.80
C VAL A 476 31.50 10.79 119.29
N ILE A 477 30.44 11.58 119.15
CA ILE A 477 30.38 12.98 119.58
C ILE A 477 29.28 13.12 120.62
N LEU A 478 29.64 13.52 121.83
CA LEU A 478 28.70 13.88 122.89
C LEU A 478 28.40 15.38 122.81
N MET A 479 27.11 15.74 122.82
CA MET A 479 26.64 17.12 122.72
C MET A 479 25.61 17.40 123.82
N ASP A 480 25.51 18.64 124.29
CA ASP A 480 24.33 19.09 125.03
C ASP A 480 23.11 19.25 124.11
N VAL A 481 21.95 19.56 124.69
CA VAL A 481 20.70 19.78 123.95
C VAL A 481 20.74 20.99 123.00
N ASP A 482 21.68 21.92 123.21
CA ASP A 482 21.90 23.09 122.36
C ASP A 482 22.89 22.78 121.21
N GLY A 483 23.36 21.53 121.10
CA GLY A 483 24.27 21.07 120.05
C GLY A 483 25.73 21.43 120.28
N LYS A 484 26.10 21.95 121.46
CA LYS A 484 27.49 22.22 121.81
C LYS A 484 28.20 20.91 122.09
N VAL A 485 29.33 20.69 121.41
CA VAL A 485 30.14 19.48 121.61
C VAL A 485 30.84 19.52 122.96
N ILE A 486 30.62 18.46 123.74
CA ILE A 486 31.19 18.25 125.07
C ILE A 486 32.41 17.35 124.99
N ASP A 487 32.29 16.23 124.27
CA ASP A 487 33.38 15.27 124.11
C ASP A 487 33.38 14.62 122.72
N LYS A 488 34.56 14.18 122.28
CA LYS A 488 34.77 13.47 121.01
C LYS A 488 35.68 12.28 121.24
N THR A 489 35.15 11.10 120.97
CA THR A 489 35.91 9.84 121.02
C THR A 489 36.10 9.30 119.60
N HIS A 490 37.33 8.89 119.27
CA HIS A 490 37.64 8.15 118.05
C HIS A 490 38.09 6.74 118.43
N ALA A 491 37.29 5.75 118.06
CA ALA A 491 37.48 4.35 118.44
C ALA A 491 38.07 3.47 117.32
N GLY A 492 38.38 4.06 116.15
CA GLY A 492 38.99 3.33 115.04
C GLY A 492 38.05 2.27 114.46
N THR A 493 38.47 1.00 114.45
CA THR A 493 37.64 -0.12 113.99
C THR A 493 37.18 -0.93 115.20
N THR A 494 35.87 -0.92 115.46
CA THR A 494 35.29 -1.58 116.64
C THR A 494 33.82 -1.94 116.38
N ASP A 495 33.30 -2.91 117.14
CA ASP A 495 31.87 -3.27 117.27
C ASP A 495 31.23 -2.72 118.54
N GLU A 496 32.01 -2.21 119.49
CA GLU A 496 31.51 -1.54 120.69
C GLU A 496 32.31 -0.28 121.03
N VAL A 497 31.65 0.71 121.63
CA VAL A 497 32.31 1.91 122.17
C VAL A 497 31.92 2.10 123.62
N PHE A 498 32.93 2.22 124.48
CA PHE A 498 32.76 2.63 125.87
C PHE A 498 33.05 4.12 126.03
N MET A 499 32.14 4.84 126.67
CA MET A 499 32.28 6.26 126.98
C MET A 499 32.01 6.51 128.47
N LYS A 500 32.91 7.24 129.12
CA LYS A 500 32.71 7.73 130.48
C LYS A 500 31.94 9.05 130.43
N MET A 501 30.81 9.11 131.11
CA MET A 501 29.90 10.25 131.16
C MET A 501 30.25 11.17 132.32
N ASP A 502 31.43 11.81 132.24
CA ASP A 502 31.94 12.81 133.19
C ASP A 502 31.26 14.18 132.99
N VAL A 503 29.93 14.18 133.04
CA VAL A 503 29.06 15.35 132.86
C VAL A 503 28.03 15.44 133.98
N SER A 504 27.48 16.63 134.24
CA SER A 504 26.39 16.84 135.19
C SER A 504 25.13 16.07 134.78
N SER A 505 24.25 15.74 135.72
CA SER A 505 22.95 15.13 135.42
C SER A 505 22.15 16.01 134.44
N GLY A 506 21.60 15.40 133.39
CA GLY A 506 21.01 16.13 132.26
C GLY A 506 20.70 15.26 131.05
N VAL A 507 20.11 15.87 130.01
CA VAL A 507 19.86 15.21 128.72
C VAL A 507 20.98 15.61 127.76
N TYR A 508 21.50 14.63 127.03
CA TYR A 508 22.58 14.78 126.07
C TYR A 508 22.23 14.09 124.76
N ILE A 509 22.90 14.50 123.68
CA ILE A 509 22.79 13.88 122.37
C ILE A 509 24.12 13.20 122.04
N VAL A 510 24.07 11.92 121.72
CA VAL A 510 25.22 11.15 121.24
C VAL A 510 25.08 10.96 119.75
N LYS A 511 26.00 11.54 118.97
CA LYS A 511 26.10 11.33 117.53
C LYS A 511 27.19 10.30 117.24
N LEU A 512 26.79 9.19 116.65
CA LEU A 512 27.68 8.15 116.16
C LEU A 512 27.92 8.36 114.66
N ILE A 513 29.16 8.31 114.23
CA ILE A 513 29.59 8.42 112.83
C ILE A 513 30.48 7.22 112.53
N THR A 514 30.24 6.55 111.41
CA THR A 514 31.05 5.44 110.90
C THR A 514 31.36 5.63 109.42
N ASP A 515 32.07 4.67 108.82
CA ASP A 515 32.28 4.57 107.38
C ASP A 515 30.99 4.35 106.56
N GLN A 516 29.89 3.94 107.21
CA GLN A 516 28.62 3.62 106.54
C GLN A 516 27.54 4.69 106.72
N GLY A 517 27.66 5.60 107.69
CA GLY A 517 26.65 6.62 107.96
C GLY A 517 26.77 7.24 109.34
N SER A 518 25.77 8.05 109.71
CA SER A 518 25.68 8.63 111.05
C SER A 518 24.27 8.59 111.61
N ILE A 519 24.15 8.36 112.92
CA ILE A 519 22.90 8.32 113.66
C ILE A 519 23.03 9.13 114.95
N MET A 520 21.92 9.66 115.46
CA MET A 520 21.89 10.43 116.71
C MET A 520 20.96 9.77 117.73
N PHE A 521 21.42 9.68 118.97
CA PHE A 521 20.69 9.12 120.09
C PHE A 521 20.53 10.16 121.20
N ARG A 522 19.38 10.13 121.86
CA ARG A 522 19.14 10.89 123.08
C ARG A 522 19.53 10.05 124.30
N VAL A 523 20.40 10.57 125.15
CA VAL A 523 20.90 9.91 126.37
C VAL A 523 20.59 10.76 127.59
N VAL A 524 20.22 10.12 128.71
CA VAL A 524 19.93 10.79 129.98
C VAL A 524 20.99 10.40 131.01
N LYS A 525 21.72 11.40 131.55
CA LYS A 525 22.62 11.25 132.70
C LYS A 525 21.84 11.51 133.99
N GLN A 526 21.86 10.56 134.93
CA GLN A 526 21.28 10.75 136.27
C GLN A 526 22.35 11.10 137.30
#